data_AF-A0A2H5QSF0-F1
#
_entry.id   AF-A0A2H5QSF0-F1
#
_cell.length_a   1.000
_cell.length_b   1.000
_cell.length_c   1.000
_cell.angle_alpha   90.00
_cell.angle_beta   90.00
_cell.angle_gamma   90.00
#
_symmetry.space_group_name_H-M   'P 1'
#
loop_
_entity.id
_entity.type
_entity.pdbx_description
1 polymer ?
#
loop_
_entity_poly.entity_id
_entity_poly.type
_entity_poly.pdbx_seq_one_letter_code
_entity_poly.pdbx_strand_id
1 'polypeptide(L)'
;MTIGSLGAYAAEDGAKNVTVTDSIFTGTQNGVRIKTWARPSNGFARNIRFRNIIMTKVFNPIIIDQNYCPDNHCPHQSSGVTINGVTYRNIEGTSATPVAINFGCSSSKPCTGIKLQGIVSRDEYFAQLTRSSGVTISGVTYRNIKGTSATPVAVKFGCSSSKPCTGIKLQGIRLTYFNKAATAYCKNARGSSSGVVVPGSCLG
;
A
#
# COMPACT_ATOMS: atom_id res chain seq x y z
N MET A 1 -0.76 0.90 -14.64
CA MET A 1 -0.79 -0.57 -14.79
C MET A 1 -1.63 -1.19 -13.67
N THR A 2 -2.52 -2.14 -13.98
CA THR A 2 -3.35 -2.81 -12.98
C THR A 2 -3.21 -4.33 -13.09
N ILE A 3 -3.04 -5.03 -11.97
CA ILE A 3 -3.28 -6.47 -11.85
C ILE A 3 -4.73 -6.66 -11.37
N GLY A 4 -5.55 -7.28 -12.21
CA GLY A 4 -6.98 -7.52 -11.96
C GLY A 4 -7.92 -6.76 -12.90
N SER A 5 -9.21 -6.68 -12.61
CA SER A 5 -9.84 -7.16 -11.37
C SER A 5 -9.83 -8.67 -11.25
N LEU A 6 -9.42 -9.18 -10.09
CA LEU A 6 -9.48 -10.60 -9.76
C LEU A 6 -10.67 -10.90 -8.86
N GLY A 7 -11.17 -12.14 -8.95
CA GLY A 7 -12.23 -12.65 -8.08
C GLY A 7 -13.62 -12.13 -8.47
N ALA A 8 -13.84 -11.89 -9.76
CA ALA A 8 -15.18 -11.62 -10.30
C ALA A 8 -16.09 -12.84 -10.08
N TYR A 9 -15.49 -14.04 -10.07
CA TYR A 9 -16.17 -15.31 -9.77
C TYR A 9 -15.58 -16.00 -8.53
N ALA A 10 -16.40 -16.87 -7.93
CA ALA A 10 -16.00 -17.63 -6.74
C ALA A 10 -14.83 -18.58 -7.03
N ALA A 11 -14.83 -19.19 -8.22
CA ALA A 11 -13.74 -19.99 -8.76
C ALA A 11 -13.15 -19.28 -9.97
N GLU A 12 -11.92 -18.80 -9.84
CA GLU A 12 -11.21 -18.04 -10.87
C GLU A 12 -9.71 -18.26 -10.69
N ASP A 13 -8.97 -18.28 -11.80
CA ASP A 13 -7.51 -18.29 -11.72
C ASP A 13 -6.96 -17.02 -11.08
N GLY A 14 -5.87 -17.18 -10.34
CA GLY A 14 -5.16 -16.07 -9.72
C GLY A 14 -3.98 -15.57 -10.56
N ALA A 15 -3.44 -14.42 -10.18
CA ALA A 15 -2.18 -13.91 -10.71
C ALA A 15 -1.00 -14.42 -9.87
N LYS A 16 0.04 -14.96 -10.51
CA LYS A 16 1.31 -15.32 -9.84
C LYS A 16 2.53 -14.96 -10.67
N ASN A 17 3.63 -14.65 -9.98
CA ASN A 17 4.95 -14.44 -10.58
C ASN A 17 4.98 -13.32 -11.64
N VAL A 18 4.21 -12.25 -11.43
CA VAL A 18 4.16 -11.10 -12.33
C VAL A 18 5.25 -10.10 -11.97
N THR A 19 5.99 -9.62 -12.97
CA THR A 19 6.92 -8.49 -12.82
C THR A 19 6.54 -7.38 -13.78
N VAL A 20 6.40 -6.17 -13.25
CA VAL A 20 6.29 -4.92 -14.01
C VAL A 20 7.54 -4.12 -13.69
N THR A 21 8.35 -3.80 -14.71
CA THR A 21 9.64 -3.15 -14.52
C THR A 21 9.88 -2.05 -15.55
N ASP A 22 10.77 -1.10 -15.22
CA ASP A 22 11.35 -0.12 -16.15
C ASP A 22 10.27 0.68 -16.90
N SER A 23 9.35 1.25 -16.12
CA SER A 23 8.13 1.90 -16.63
C SER A 23 8.02 3.34 -16.14
N ILE A 24 7.40 4.19 -16.96
CA ILE A 24 7.13 5.60 -16.65
C ILE A 24 5.61 5.83 -16.66
N PHE A 25 5.08 6.45 -15.60
CA PHE A 25 3.68 6.85 -15.51
C PHE A 25 3.59 8.37 -15.35
N THR A 26 2.96 9.06 -16.30
CA THR A 26 2.83 10.52 -16.29
C THR A 26 1.37 10.92 -16.39
N GLY A 27 0.87 11.72 -15.43
CA GLY A 27 -0.50 12.25 -15.43
C GLY A 27 -1.60 11.19 -15.34
N THR A 28 -1.25 9.94 -15.01
CA THR A 28 -2.22 8.84 -15.00
C THR A 28 -3.07 8.85 -13.73
N GLN A 29 -4.28 8.30 -13.82
CA GLN A 29 -5.13 8.11 -12.65
C GLN A 29 -4.48 7.17 -11.61
N ASN A 30 -3.78 6.13 -12.08
CA ASN A 30 -3.14 5.13 -11.22
C ASN A 30 -1.74 4.82 -11.74
N GLY A 31 -0.80 4.60 -10.82
CA GLY A 31 0.52 4.07 -11.15
C GLY A 31 0.46 2.56 -11.23
N VAL A 32 0.84 1.89 -10.14
CA VAL A 32 0.72 0.43 -9.98
C VAL A 32 -0.39 0.09 -9.01
N ARG A 33 -1.33 -0.74 -9.48
CA ARG A 33 -2.52 -1.11 -8.73
C ARG A 33 -2.74 -2.61 -8.75
N ILE A 34 -3.12 -3.19 -7.62
CA ILE A 34 -3.77 -4.50 -7.54
C ILE A 34 -5.21 -4.26 -7.11
N LYS A 35 -6.19 -4.76 -7.87
CA LYS A 35 -7.62 -4.61 -7.53
C LYS A 35 -8.33 -5.96 -7.50
N THR A 36 -9.11 -6.23 -6.45
CA THR A 36 -9.88 -7.47 -6.29
C THR A 36 -11.31 -7.14 -5.88
N TRP A 37 -12.26 -7.90 -6.41
CA TRP A 37 -13.67 -7.70 -6.13
C TRP A 37 -14.00 -7.94 -4.65
N ALA A 38 -14.90 -7.12 -4.10
CA ALA A 38 -15.46 -7.23 -2.75
C ALA A 38 -16.49 -8.40 -2.65
N ARG A 39 -16.04 -9.62 -2.96
CA ARG A 39 -16.85 -10.85 -3.04
C ARG A 39 -16.07 -12.08 -2.57
N PRO A 40 -16.74 -13.17 -2.13
CA PRO A 40 -16.07 -14.45 -1.92
C PRO A 40 -15.38 -14.95 -3.18
N SER A 41 -14.18 -15.48 -3.04
CA SER A 41 -13.39 -16.06 -4.12
C SER A 41 -12.31 -16.95 -3.52
N ASN A 42 -11.84 -17.94 -4.29
CA ASN A 42 -10.64 -18.72 -4.01
C ASN A 42 -9.40 -18.20 -4.77
N GLY A 43 -9.55 -17.10 -5.52
CA GLY A 43 -8.48 -16.50 -6.30
C GLY A 43 -7.30 -15.99 -5.45
N PHE A 44 -6.19 -15.69 -6.13
CA PHE A 44 -4.97 -15.22 -5.47
C PHE A 44 -4.20 -14.20 -6.31
N ALA A 45 -3.38 -13.39 -5.65
CA ALA A 45 -2.36 -12.54 -6.24
C ALA A 45 -1.06 -12.72 -5.43
N ARG A 46 -0.09 -13.45 -5.99
CA ARG A 46 1.14 -13.80 -5.25
C ARG A 46 2.43 -13.59 -6.02
N ASN A 47 3.50 -13.28 -5.30
CA ASN A 47 4.83 -13.07 -5.88
C ASN A 47 4.84 -12.01 -7.00
N ILE A 48 4.24 -10.85 -6.73
CA ILE A 48 4.16 -9.74 -7.69
C ILE A 48 5.29 -8.75 -7.41
N ARG A 49 5.94 -8.25 -8.46
CA ARG A 49 7.08 -7.32 -8.37
C ARG A 49 6.84 -6.09 -9.23
N PHE A 50 6.86 -4.92 -8.63
CA PHE A 50 6.89 -3.62 -9.30
C PHE A 50 8.26 -2.99 -9.08
N ARG A 51 9.02 -2.74 -10.15
CA ARG A 51 10.43 -2.35 -10.05
C ARG A 51 10.83 -1.23 -10.99
N ASN A 52 11.76 -0.36 -10.58
CA ASN A 52 12.36 0.65 -11.47
C ASN A 52 11.28 1.50 -12.16
N ILE A 53 10.42 2.15 -11.37
CA ILE A 53 9.28 2.89 -11.90
C ILE A 53 9.46 4.37 -11.62
N ILE A 54 9.25 5.19 -12.65
CA ILE A 54 9.20 6.65 -12.53
C ILE A 54 7.75 7.09 -12.60
N MET A 55 7.32 7.95 -11.68
CA MET A 55 5.98 8.52 -11.66
C MET A 55 6.03 10.04 -11.72
N THR A 56 5.11 10.67 -12.45
CA THR A 56 4.99 12.12 -12.51
C THR A 56 3.52 12.52 -12.49
N LYS A 57 3.11 13.25 -11.44
CA LYS A 57 1.73 13.71 -11.24
C LYS A 57 0.71 12.55 -11.39
N VAL A 58 1.01 11.40 -10.80
CA VAL A 58 0.11 10.24 -10.81
C VAL A 58 -0.88 10.37 -9.66
N PHE A 59 -2.18 10.28 -9.92
CA PHE A 59 -3.18 10.54 -8.88
C PHE A 59 -3.14 9.50 -7.75
N ASN A 60 -2.97 8.22 -8.09
CA ASN A 60 -2.87 7.15 -7.12
C ASN A 60 -1.66 6.25 -7.43
N PRO A 61 -0.46 6.61 -6.94
CA PRO A 61 0.80 5.98 -7.34
C PRO A 61 0.88 4.48 -7.06
N ILE A 62 0.69 4.06 -5.80
CA ILE A 62 0.83 2.66 -5.37
C ILE A 62 -0.40 2.25 -4.58
N ILE A 63 -1.16 1.28 -5.11
CA ILE A 63 -2.45 0.89 -4.51
C ILE A 63 -2.63 -0.63 -4.44
N ILE A 64 -3.21 -1.08 -3.33
CA ILE A 64 -3.94 -2.35 -3.26
C ILE A 64 -5.38 -2.04 -2.84
N ASP A 65 -6.34 -2.42 -3.67
CA ASP A 65 -7.77 -2.23 -3.44
C ASP A 65 -8.49 -3.58 -3.46
N GLN A 66 -8.72 -4.15 -2.27
CA GLN A 66 -9.53 -5.36 -2.10
C GLN A 66 -11.00 -5.07 -1.82
N ASN A 67 -11.46 -3.82 -2.02
CA ASN A 67 -12.85 -3.42 -1.84
C ASN A 67 -13.48 -2.96 -3.18
N TYR A 68 -12.89 -3.38 -4.31
CA TYR A 68 -13.33 -2.96 -5.64
C TYR A 68 -14.76 -3.42 -5.90
N CYS A 69 -15.64 -2.45 -6.20
CA CYS A 69 -17.06 -2.66 -6.48
C CYS A 69 -17.58 -1.54 -7.40
N PRO A 70 -17.27 -1.59 -8.72
CA PRO A 70 -17.52 -0.49 -9.65
C PRO A 70 -18.99 -0.15 -9.83
N ASP A 71 -19.89 -1.13 -9.78
CA ASP A 71 -21.31 -0.92 -10.08
C ASP A 71 -22.20 -0.88 -8.84
N ASN A 72 -21.63 -0.88 -7.63
CA ASN A 72 -22.34 -1.12 -6.35
C ASN A 72 -23.13 -2.43 -6.26
N HIS A 73 -23.25 -3.18 -7.37
CA HIS A 73 -23.68 -4.57 -7.41
C HIS A 73 -22.52 -5.46 -6.95
N CYS A 74 -22.13 -5.34 -5.69
CA CYS A 74 -21.38 -6.36 -4.96
C CYS A 74 -22.25 -6.77 -3.77
N PRO A 75 -22.07 -7.96 -3.19
CA PRO A 75 -22.85 -8.40 -2.05
C PRO A 75 -22.42 -7.65 -0.76
N HIS A 76 -21.68 -6.54 -0.90
CA HIS A 76 -20.99 -5.79 0.16
C HIS A 76 -20.21 -6.71 1.12
N GLN A 77 -19.56 -7.74 0.56
CA GLN A 77 -18.75 -8.69 1.31
C GLN A 77 -17.26 -8.33 1.21
N SER A 78 -16.45 -8.91 2.09
CA SER A 78 -15.00 -8.73 2.02
C SER A 78 -14.40 -9.64 0.94
N SER A 79 -13.41 -9.15 0.18
CA SER A 79 -12.78 -9.94 -0.89
C SER A 79 -12.20 -11.26 -0.38
N GLY A 80 -12.53 -12.36 -1.06
CA GLY A 80 -11.95 -13.69 -0.83
C GLY A 80 -10.59 -13.90 -1.50
N VAL A 81 -10.14 -12.96 -2.34
CA VAL A 81 -8.85 -13.08 -3.02
C VAL A 81 -7.72 -12.91 -2.02
N THR A 82 -6.78 -13.86 -2.00
CA THR A 82 -5.57 -13.76 -1.18
C THR A 82 -4.50 -12.90 -1.86
N ILE A 83 -3.85 -12.01 -1.11
CA ILE A 83 -2.71 -11.22 -1.62
C ILE A 83 -1.51 -11.45 -0.72
N ASN A 84 -0.44 -12.03 -1.26
CA ASN A 84 0.78 -12.29 -0.49
C ASN A 84 2.07 -12.15 -1.31
N GLY A 85 3.10 -11.56 -0.70
CA GLY A 85 4.41 -11.45 -1.34
C GLY A 85 4.44 -10.46 -2.51
N VAL A 86 4.04 -9.21 -2.25
CA VAL A 86 4.12 -8.12 -3.24
C VAL A 86 5.32 -7.24 -2.90
N THR A 87 6.18 -6.98 -3.88
CA THR A 87 7.36 -6.12 -3.70
C THR A 87 7.29 -4.92 -4.63
N TYR A 88 7.41 -3.73 -4.05
CA TYR A 88 7.61 -2.45 -4.71
C TYR A 88 9.05 -2.02 -4.46
N ARG A 89 9.84 -1.84 -5.51
CA ARG A 89 11.27 -1.53 -5.36
C ARG A 89 11.76 -0.51 -6.35
N ASN A 90 12.56 0.45 -5.88
CA ASN A 90 13.14 1.49 -6.74
C ASN A 90 12.05 2.23 -7.52
N ILE A 91 11.15 2.90 -6.78
CA ILE A 91 10.09 3.72 -7.34
C ILE A 91 10.33 5.16 -6.92
N GLU A 92 10.42 6.04 -7.90
CA GLU A 92 10.64 7.46 -7.70
C GLU A 92 9.58 8.26 -8.42
N GLY A 93 9.10 9.36 -7.85
CA GLY A 93 8.22 10.23 -8.60
C GLY A 93 7.37 11.20 -7.82
N THR A 94 6.38 11.73 -8.54
CA THR A 94 5.36 12.64 -8.03
C THR A 94 3.91 12.11 -8.04
N SER A 95 3.14 12.47 -7.01
CA SER A 95 1.72 12.19 -6.81
C SER A 95 0.89 13.45 -7.08
N ALA A 96 -0.27 13.29 -7.72
CA ALA A 96 -1.22 14.40 -7.93
C ALA A 96 -2.30 14.49 -6.84
N THR A 97 -2.30 13.55 -5.89
CA THR A 97 -3.12 13.62 -4.67
C THR A 97 -2.21 13.54 -3.45
N PRO A 98 -2.72 13.85 -2.24
CA PRO A 98 -1.95 13.66 -1.03
C PRO A 98 -1.38 12.23 -0.98
N VAL A 99 -2.20 11.19 -1.07
CA VAL A 99 -1.82 9.81 -0.72
C VAL A 99 -1.05 9.09 -1.82
N ALA A 100 0.27 8.91 -1.66
CA ALA A 100 1.10 8.19 -2.63
C ALA A 100 0.98 6.66 -2.52
N ILE A 101 0.97 6.11 -1.30
CA ILE A 101 0.82 4.67 -1.05
C ILE A 101 -0.45 4.42 -0.26
N ASN A 102 -1.35 3.59 -0.79
CA ASN A 102 -2.60 3.22 -0.14
C ASN A 102 -2.87 1.71 -0.22
N PHE A 103 -2.95 1.02 0.93
CA PHE A 103 -3.34 -0.39 0.99
C PHE A 103 -4.68 -0.56 1.71
N GLY A 104 -5.73 -0.78 0.93
CA GLY A 104 -7.07 -1.16 1.38
C GLY A 104 -7.26 -2.66 1.26
N CYS A 105 -6.77 -3.42 2.24
CA CYS A 105 -6.86 -4.88 2.24
C CYS A 105 -8.20 -5.39 2.80
N SER A 106 -8.53 -6.64 2.49
CA SER A 106 -9.73 -7.35 2.94
C SER A 106 -9.61 -7.74 4.41
N SER A 107 -10.74 -7.68 5.13
CA SER A 107 -10.82 -8.12 6.53
C SER A 107 -10.89 -9.64 6.67
N SER A 108 -11.43 -10.33 5.65
CA SER A 108 -11.48 -11.79 5.61
C SER A 108 -10.20 -12.42 5.05
N LYS A 109 -9.50 -11.72 4.14
CA LYS A 109 -8.27 -12.16 3.47
C LYS A 109 -7.24 -11.04 3.44
N PRO A 110 -6.62 -10.73 4.60
CA PRO A 110 -5.67 -9.63 4.69
C PRO A 110 -4.44 -9.81 3.80
N CYS A 111 -3.88 -8.70 3.35
CA CYS A 111 -2.59 -8.70 2.66
C CYS A 111 -1.45 -9.08 3.61
N THR A 112 -0.52 -9.90 3.12
CA THR A 112 0.68 -10.30 3.88
C THR A 112 1.97 -10.18 3.07
N GLY A 113 3.08 -9.91 3.76
CA GLY A 113 4.41 -9.93 3.14
C GLY A 113 4.61 -8.87 2.06
N ILE A 114 4.09 -7.66 2.30
CA ILE A 114 4.27 -6.51 1.40
C ILE A 114 5.61 -5.84 1.68
N LYS A 115 6.41 -5.57 0.64
CA LYS A 115 7.73 -4.96 0.78
C LYS A 115 7.82 -3.69 -0.07
N LEU A 116 8.20 -2.58 0.56
CA LEU A 116 8.48 -1.29 -0.06
C LEU A 116 9.96 -0.98 0.17
N GLN A 117 10.76 -0.89 -0.89
CA GLN A 117 12.21 -0.70 -0.78
C GLN A 117 12.71 0.34 -1.77
N GLY A 118 13.37 1.40 -1.29
CA GLY A 118 13.89 2.44 -2.17
C GLY A 118 12.74 3.19 -2.84
N ILE A 119 11.91 3.83 -2.02
CA ILE A 119 10.84 4.69 -2.52
C ILE A 119 11.26 6.14 -2.27
N VAL A 120 11.32 6.92 -3.34
CA VAL A 120 11.68 8.34 -3.29
C VAL A 120 10.47 9.12 -3.79
N SER A 121 9.70 9.68 -2.86
CA SER A 121 8.58 10.57 -3.22
C SER A 121 9.04 12.01 -3.12
N ARG A 122 8.60 12.82 -4.07
CA ARG A 122 8.82 14.27 -4.02
C ARG A 122 7.51 15.01 -3.66
N ASP A 123 6.58 14.36 -2.91
CA ASP A 123 5.15 14.74 -2.80
C ASP A 123 4.44 14.68 -1.44
N GLU A 124 3.22 15.20 -1.50
CA GLU A 124 2.24 15.59 -0.51
C GLU A 124 1.84 14.64 0.65
N TYR A 125 1.85 13.32 0.51
CA TYR A 125 1.59 12.37 1.61
C TYR A 125 2.19 11.01 1.28
N PHE A 126 3.17 10.58 2.07
CA PHE A 126 3.99 9.45 1.66
C PHE A 126 3.27 8.09 1.74
N ALA A 127 2.68 7.75 2.88
CA ALA A 127 2.05 6.44 3.05
C ALA A 127 0.85 6.44 4.00
N GLN A 128 -0.25 5.86 3.52
CA GLN A 128 -1.45 5.58 4.28
C GLN A 128 -1.77 4.09 4.23
N LEU A 129 -1.85 3.44 5.39
CA LEU A 129 -2.60 2.21 5.55
C LEU A 129 -3.99 2.60 6.05
N THR A 130 -4.97 2.60 5.15
CA THR A 130 -6.34 3.00 5.50
C THR A 130 -7.08 1.97 6.31
N ARG A 131 -7.92 2.53 7.18
CA ARG A 131 -8.93 1.92 8.03
C ARG A 131 -10.01 1.22 7.20
N SER A 132 -9.86 -0.08 6.95
CA SER A 132 -11.05 -0.95 6.89
C SER A 132 -11.22 -1.58 8.27
N SER A 133 -12.39 -1.37 8.89
CA SER A 133 -12.74 -2.00 10.15
C SER A 133 -12.65 -3.52 9.99
N GLY A 134 -11.60 -4.14 10.54
CA GLY A 134 -11.42 -5.60 10.50
C GLY A 134 -10.20 -6.14 9.74
N VAL A 135 -9.20 -5.33 9.37
CA VAL A 135 -8.08 -5.78 8.52
C VAL A 135 -6.79 -6.03 9.32
N THR A 136 -6.26 -7.25 9.28
CA THR A 136 -4.93 -7.59 9.84
C THR A 136 -3.85 -7.50 8.76
N ILE A 137 -3.27 -6.33 8.49
CA ILE A 137 -2.10 -6.27 7.60
C ILE A 137 -0.87 -6.73 8.37
N SER A 138 -0.13 -7.71 7.82
CA SER A 138 1.08 -8.22 8.49
C SER A 138 2.31 -8.35 7.59
N GLY A 139 3.48 -8.19 8.21
CA GLY A 139 4.77 -8.35 7.55
C GLY A 139 5.04 -7.28 6.49
N VAL A 140 4.56 -6.04 6.72
CA VAL A 140 4.87 -4.91 5.84
C VAL A 140 6.24 -4.36 6.18
N THR A 141 7.15 -4.33 5.21
CA THR A 141 8.49 -3.76 5.39
C THR A 141 8.64 -2.50 4.56
N TYR A 142 8.90 -1.37 5.22
CA TYR A 142 9.27 -0.10 4.63
C TYR A 142 10.78 0.10 4.81
N ARG A 143 11.53 0.19 3.72
CA ARG A 143 12.99 0.31 3.76
C ARG A 143 13.51 1.38 2.80
N ASN A 144 14.42 2.22 3.29
CA ASN A 144 15.13 3.24 2.50
C ASN A 144 14.15 4.16 1.76
N ILE A 145 13.32 4.85 2.53
CA ILE A 145 12.27 5.71 2.02
C ILE A 145 12.62 7.16 2.32
N LYS A 146 12.52 8.02 1.31
CA LYS A 146 12.85 9.44 1.43
C LYS A 146 11.84 10.31 0.71
N GLY A 147 11.62 11.52 1.20
CA GLY A 147 10.75 12.49 0.54
C GLY A 147 10.26 13.64 1.41
N THR A 148 9.41 14.47 0.83
CA THR A 148 8.76 15.59 1.51
C THR A 148 7.25 15.44 1.38
N SER A 149 6.57 15.21 2.49
CA SER A 149 5.12 15.29 2.64
C SER A 149 4.65 16.75 2.56
N ALA A 150 3.44 16.99 2.06
CA ALA A 150 2.71 18.26 2.06
C ALA A 150 1.49 18.23 3.00
N THR A 151 1.32 17.16 3.78
CA THR A 151 0.60 17.24 5.05
C THR A 151 1.55 16.99 6.22
N PRO A 152 1.21 17.46 7.43
CA PRO A 152 2.01 17.18 8.61
C PRO A 152 2.19 15.68 8.87
N VAL A 153 1.16 14.86 8.66
CA VAL A 153 1.21 13.41 8.95
C VAL A 153 1.68 12.66 7.72
N ALA A 154 2.97 12.28 7.62
CA ALA A 154 3.49 11.60 6.44
C ALA A 154 3.29 10.07 6.45
N VAL A 155 3.13 9.50 7.66
CA VAL A 155 2.94 8.06 7.88
C VAL A 155 1.70 7.86 8.71
N LYS A 156 0.72 7.11 8.20
CA LYS A 156 -0.52 6.81 8.92
C LYS A 156 -0.86 5.33 8.85
N PHE A 157 -0.81 4.68 9.99
CA PHE A 157 -1.22 3.29 10.18
C PHE A 157 -2.48 3.25 11.03
N GLY A 158 -3.65 3.20 10.39
CA GLY A 158 -4.94 3.24 11.07
C GLY A 158 -5.64 1.88 11.08
N CYS A 159 -5.31 1.01 12.04
CA CYS A 159 -5.85 -0.36 12.13
C CYS A 159 -6.94 -0.47 13.22
N SER A 160 -7.80 -1.50 13.15
CA SER A 160 -8.87 -1.69 14.14
C SER A 160 -8.35 -2.40 15.39
N SER A 161 -9.03 -2.21 16.53
CA SER A 161 -8.65 -2.89 17.79
C SER A 161 -8.89 -4.40 17.72
N SER A 162 -9.93 -4.82 17.00
CA SER A 162 -10.26 -6.23 16.75
C SER A 162 -9.27 -6.93 15.81
N LYS A 163 -8.57 -6.18 14.95
CA LYS A 163 -7.69 -6.68 13.90
C LYS A 163 -6.50 -5.70 13.77
N PRO A 164 -5.55 -5.75 14.72
CA PRO A 164 -4.39 -4.86 14.69
C PRO A 164 -3.48 -5.18 13.50
N CYS A 165 -2.74 -4.19 13.03
CA CYS A 165 -1.63 -4.42 12.12
C CYS A 165 -0.41 -4.86 12.91
N THR A 166 0.32 -5.89 12.43
CA THR A 166 1.44 -6.47 13.18
C THR A 166 2.64 -6.74 12.28
N GLY A 167 3.83 -6.77 12.87
CA GLY A 167 5.05 -7.04 12.11
C GLY A 167 5.36 -5.98 11.06
N ILE A 168 4.92 -4.73 11.27
CA ILE A 168 5.35 -3.59 10.47
C ILE A 168 6.82 -3.32 10.80
N LYS A 169 7.65 -3.18 9.78
CA LYS A 169 9.08 -2.85 9.94
C LYS A 169 9.39 -1.54 9.23
N LEU A 170 9.92 -0.58 9.97
CA LEU A 170 10.42 0.69 9.44
C LEU A 170 11.95 0.70 9.50
N GLN A 171 12.61 0.97 8.37
CA GLN A 171 14.07 1.05 8.33
C GLN A 171 14.54 2.15 7.36
N GLY A 172 15.32 3.11 7.85
CA GLY A 172 15.87 4.15 6.97
C GLY A 172 14.79 5.01 6.31
N ILE A 173 13.85 5.51 7.12
CA ILE A 173 12.75 6.38 6.68
C ILE A 173 13.13 7.83 6.98
N ARG A 174 13.00 8.73 5.99
CA ARG A 174 13.23 10.16 6.18
C ARG A 174 12.22 10.98 5.39
N LEU A 175 11.18 11.46 6.07
CA LEU A 175 10.09 12.22 5.51
C LEU A 175 9.96 13.58 6.22
N THR A 176 9.95 14.65 5.46
CA THR A 176 9.85 16.03 5.95
C THR A 176 8.52 16.68 5.57
N TYR A 177 8.14 17.76 6.25
CA TYR A 177 6.99 18.62 5.95
C TYR A 177 7.39 20.08 6.19
N PHE A 178 7.29 20.96 5.19
CA PHE A 178 7.79 22.35 5.22
C PHE A 178 9.19 22.47 5.85
N ASN A 179 10.16 21.69 5.36
CA ASN A 179 11.55 21.64 5.86
C ASN A 179 11.70 21.25 7.34
N LYS A 180 10.64 20.78 7.99
CA LYS A 180 10.66 20.20 9.33
C LYS A 180 10.43 18.69 9.25
N ALA A 181 10.66 17.98 10.34
CA ALA A 181 10.22 16.60 10.41
C ALA A 181 8.69 16.53 10.24
N ALA A 182 8.21 15.61 9.41
CA ALA A 182 6.79 15.27 9.41
C ALA A 182 6.42 14.56 10.73
N THR A 183 5.16 14.16 10.88
CA THR A 183 4.64 13.37 12.00
C THR A 183 4.15 12.01 11.51
N ALA A 184 4.04 11.07 12.45
CA ALA A 184 3.49 9.74 12.21
C ALA A 184 2.27 9.50 13.10
N TYR A 185 1.29 8.77 12.59
CA TYR A 185 0.10 8.35 13.33
C TYR A 185 -0.04 6.83 13.28
N CYS A 186 -0.22 6.22 14.44
CA CYS A 186 -0.45 4.79 14.57
C CYS A 186 -1.66 4.54 15.48
N LYS A 187 -2.58 3.68 15.02
CA LYS A 187 -3.70 3.18 15.80
C LYS A 187 -3.77 1.67 15.64
N ASN A 188 -3.66 0.93 16.74
CA ASN A 188 -3.61 -0.54 16.76
C ASN A 188 -2.58 -1.13 15.79
N ALA A 189 -1.42 -0.49 15.65
CA ALA A 189 -0.35 -0.89 14.75
C ALA A 189 0.90 -1.20 15.56
N ARG A 190 1.39 -2.43 15.41
CA ARG A 190 2.55 -2.95 16.13
C ARG A 190 3.69 -3.30 15.19
N GLY A 191 4.92 -3.10 15.65
CA GLY A 191 6.07 -3.33 14.81
C GLY A 191 7.39 -2.91 15.42
N SER A 192 8.40 -2.77 14.56
CA SER A 192 9.75 -2.41 14.94
C SER A 192 10.31 -1.34 14.02
N SER A 193 11.17 -0.48 14.56
CA SER A 193 11.92 0.50 13.79
C SER A 193 13.43 0.29 13.97
N SER A 194 14.23 0.56 12.93
CA SER A 194 15.69 0.42 12.98
C SER A 194 16.38 1.45 12.09
N GLY A 195 17.56 1.91 12.51
CA GLY A 195 18.27 3.00 11.83
C GLY A 195 17.52 4.32 11.91
N VAL A 196 17.79 5.24 10.96
CA VAL A 196 17.12 6.55 10.90
C VAL A 196 15.65 6.35 10.55
N VAL A 197 14.74 6.83 11.41
CA VAL A 197 13.30 6.86 11.17
C VAL A 197 12.76 8.23 11.56
N VAL A 198 12.51 9.05 10.55
CA VAL A 198 11.92 10.40 10.63
C VAL A 198 10.71 10.44 9.69
N PRO A 199 9.49 10.75 10.14
CA PRO A 199 9.06 10.98 11.54
C PRO A 199 9.44 9.84 12.48
N GLY A 200 9.61 10.15 13.77
CA GLY A 200 9.83 9.13 14.80
C GLY A 200 8.74 8.05 14.74
N SER A 201 9.13 6.80 14.97
CA SER A 201 8.20 5.67 14.90
C SER A 201 7.07 5.82 15.91
N CYS A 202 5.83 5.62 15.46
CA CYS A 202 4.65 5.53 16.32
C CYS A 202 4.22 4.07 16.59
N LEU A 203 4.96 3.09 16.08
CA LEU A 203 4.69 1.67 16.30
C LEU A 203 5.02 1.28 17.74
N GLY A 204 4.08 0.63 18.42
CA GLY A 204 4.25 0.05 19.76
C GLY A 204 4.09 -1.46 19.80
#